data_AF-A0AAU3NNX2-F1
#
_entry.id   AF-A0AAU3NNX2-F1
#
_cell.length_a   1.000
_cell.length_b   1.000
_cell.length_c   1.000
_cell.angle_alpha   90.00
_cell.angle_beta   90.00
_cell.angle_gamma   90.00
#
_symmetry.space_group_name_H-M   'P 1'
#
loop_
_entity.id
_entity.type
_entity.pdbx_description
1 polymer ?
#
loop_
_entity_poly.entity_id
_entity_poly.type
_entity_poly.pdbx_seq_one_letter_code
_entity_poly.pdbx_strand_id
1 'polypeptide(L)'
;MTFRLAYRFGCLLLGWLRLLARSSAAKDVEILVLRQQLAVLQRSSLKPAFTRGDRAVFAALLRLLSKRHRSALKLLVTPRTVLRWHARLVAKKWTYPHRGPGRPAKPEALRALVLRLARENDGWGYRRIHGELLNLGWEVAASTVWEILQHAGVDPAPQRTSRSWTRFLKAQATGILAVDVFHVDTVFLRRLFVLFFIEHGTRRVHIAGVTRHVTAAWATQCARNPSRAWTTRAPSASGT
;
A
#
# COMPACT_ATOMS: atom_id res chain seq x y z
N MET A 1 -17.71 13.58 -50.34
CA MET A 1 -18.58 13.62 -49.13
C MET A 1 -19.07 12.24 -48.69
N THR A 2 -19.42 11.35 -49.61
CA THR A 2 -19.90 9.98 -49.38
C THR A 2 -18.97 9.12 -48.51
N PHE A 3 -17.65 9.20 -48.72
CA PHE A 3 -16.68 8.41 -47.94
C PHE A 3 -16.64 8.76 -46.45
N ARG A 4 -16.77 10.05 -46.11
CA ARG A 4 -16.86 10.52 -44.70
C ARG A 4 -18.16 10.09 -44.04
N LEU A 5 -19.25 10.04 -44.80
CA LEU A 5 -20.55 9.57 -44.32
C LEU A 5 -20.56 8.06 -44.12
N ALA A 6 -20.06 7.29 -45.09
CA ALA A 6 -19.91 5.83 -44.98
C ALA A 6 -19.00 5.43 -43.81
N TYR A 7 -17.88 6.14 -43.62
CA TYR A 7 -17.00 5.93 -42.47
C TYR A 7 -17.70 6.22 -41.13
N ARG A 8 -18.43 7.34 -41.03
CA ARG A 8 -19.23 7.66 -39.83
C ARG A 8 -20.31 6.61 -39.58
N PHE A 9 -20.99 6.16 -40.63
CA PHE A 9 -22.03 5.14 -40.55
C PHE A 9 -21.46 3.80 -40.08
N GLY A 10 -20.31 3.38 -40.62
CA GLY A 10 -19.60 2.18 -40.17
C GLY A 10 -19.14 2.28 -38.71
N CYS A 11 -18.59 3.43 -38.29
CA CYS A 11 -18.22 3.67 -36.89
C CYS A 11 -19.42 3.64 -35.95
N LEU A 12 -20.57 4.18 -36.38
CA LEU A 12 -21.82 4.13 -35.62
C LEU A 12 -22.29 2.68 -35.50
N LEU A 13 -22.39 1.94 -36.60
CA LEU A 13 -22.82 0.54 -36.63
C LEU A 13 -21.98 -0.34 -35.70
N LEU A 14 -20.65 -0.19 -35.73
CA LEU A 14 -19.73 -0.86 -34.82
C LEU A 14 -19.91 -0.43 -33.35
N GLY A 15 -20.29 0.83 -33.12
CA GLY A 15 -20.66 1.35 -31.80
C GLY A 15 -21.94 0.69 -31.27
N TRP A 16 -22.96 0.55 -32.11
CA TRP A 16 -24.22 -0.12 -31.79
C TRP A 16 -24.01 -1.61 -31.47
N LEU A 17 -23.24 -2.33 -32.28
CA LEU A 17 -22.89 -3.73 -32.03
C LEU A 17 -22.13 -3.91 -30.71
N ARG A 18 -21.22 -2.98 -30.37
CA ARG A 18 -20.54 -2.97 -29.07
C ARG A 18 -21.47 -2.68 -27.90
N LEU A 19 -22.50 -1.85 -28.08
CA LEU A 19 -23.51 -1.58 -27.06
C LEU A 19 -24.37 -2.82 -26.80
N LEU A 20 -24.73 -3.59 -27.83
CA LEU A 20 -25.49 -4.84 -27.67
C LEU A 20 -24.71 -5.87 -26.83
N ALA A 21 -23.39 -5.95 -27.00
CA ALA A 21 -22.52 -6.85 -26.23
C ALA A 21 -22.24 -6.40 -24.77
N ARG A 22 -22.78 -5.27 -24.30
CA ARG A 22 -22.54 -4.74 -22.93
C ARG A 22 -23.62 -5.21 -21.94
N SER A 23 -23.20 -5.48 -20.70
CA SER A 23 -24.11 -5.74 -19.58
C SER A 23 -24.99 -4.53 -19.26
N SER A 24 -26.23 -4.75 -18.79
CA SER A 24 -27.19 -3.68 -18.46
C SER A 24 -26.59 -2.65 -17.49
N ALA A 25 -25.97 -3.13 -16.40
CA ALA A 25 -25.37 -2.26 -15.40
C ALA A 25 -24.26 -1.33 -15.95
N ALA A 26 -23.50 -1.78 -16.96
CA ALA A 26 -22.48 -0.94 -17.58
C ALA A 26 -23.10 0.19 -18.43
N LYS A 27 -24.24 -0.08 -19.09
CA LYS A 27 -25.00 0.92 -19.85
C LYS A 27 -25.60 1.97 -18.92
N ASP A 28 -26.16 1.54 -17.79
CA ASP A 28 -26.78 2.44 -16.80
C ASP A 28 -25.74 3.41 -16.20
N VAL A 29 -24.56 2.89 -15.84
CA VAL A 29 -23.44 3.71 -15.33
C VAL A 29 -22.94 4.68 -16.40
N GLU A 30 -22.83 4.25 -17.66
CA GLU A 30 -22.45 5.11 -18.78
C GLU A 30 -23.47 6.24 -18.99
N ILE A 31 -24.77 5.94 -18.97
CA ILE A 31 -25.83 6.94 -19.07
C ILE A 31 -25.73 7.95 -17.92
N LEU A 32 -25.53 7.48 -16.69
CA LEU A 32 -25.37 8.36 -15.53
C LEU A 32 -24.14 9.27 -15.67
N VAL A 33 -23.01 8.74 -16.14
CA VAL A 33 -21.79 9.52 -16.41
C VAL A 33 -22.08 10.60 -17.46
N LEU A 34 -22.72 10.24 -18.58
CA LEU A 34 -23.05 11.18 -19.65
C LEU A 34 -24.05 12.24 -19.20
N ARG A 35 -25.08 11.87 -18.44
CA ARG A 35 -26.05 12.80 -17.85
C ARG A 35 -25.38 13.79 -16.90
N GLN A 36 -24.43 13.33 -16.08
CA GLN A 36 -23.67 14.24 -15.21
C GLN A 36 -22.78 15.20 -16.01
N GLN A 37 -22.18 14.78 -17.14
CA GLN A 37 -21.45 15.72 -18.02
C GLN A 37 -22.38 16.77 -18.60
N LEU A 38 -23.56 16.33 -19.05
CA LEU A 38 -24.55 17.19 -19.69
C LEU A 38 -25.11 18.21 -18.68
N ALA A 39 -25.38 17.80 -17.44
CA ALA A 39 -25.79 18.69 -16.36
C ALA A 39 -24.71 19.75 -16.02
N VAL A 40 -23.43 19.36 -15.99
CA VAL A 40 -22.32 20.30 -15.76
C VAL A 40 -22.16 21.29 -16.91
N LEU A 41 -22.33 20.83 -18.16
CA LEU A 41 -22.29 21.68 -19.35
C LEU A 41 -23.46 22.66 -19.39
N GLN A 42 -24.68 22.20 -19.12
CA GLN A 42 -25.86 23.06 -19.08
C GLN A 42 -25.77 24.14 -17.99
N ARG A 43 -25.08 23.84 -16.87
CA ARG A 43 -24.85 24.81 -15.79
C ARG A 43 -23.71 25.79 -16.08
N SER A 44 -22.78 25.46 -16.99
CA SER A 44 -21.55 26.23 -17.20
C SER A 44 -21.55 26.95 -18.55
N SER A 45 -21.74 28.27 -18.56
CA SER A 45 -21.91 29.07 -19.79
C SER A 45 -20.63 29.32 -20.61
N LEU A 46 -19.43 29.22 -20.01
CA LEU A 46 -18.17 29.54 -20.70
C LEU A 46 -17.06 28.49 -20.47
N LYS A 47 -16.95 27.93 -19.26
CA LYS A 47 -15.98 26.87 -18.93
C LYS A 47 -16.63 25.87 -17.97
N PRO A 48 -16.60 24.55 -18.27
CA PRO A 48 -17.18 23.54 -17.40
C PRO A 48 -16.48 23.50 -16.04
N ALA A 49 -17.17 23.97 -15.00
CA ALA A 49 -16.65 24.00 -13.64
C ALA A 49 -17.22 22.84 -12.82
N PHE A 50 -16.43 21.77 -12.64
CA PHE A 50 -16.82 20.65 -11.79
C PHE A 50 -16.74 21.04 -10.30
N THR A 51 -17.89 21.02 -9.61
CA THR A 51 -17.97 21.23 -8.15
C THR A 51 -17.38 20.04 -7.39
N ARG A 52 -17.13 20.18 -6.07
CA ARG A 52 -16.61 19.07 -5.25
C ARG A 52 -17.54 17.84 -5.29
N GLY A 53 -18.86 18.06 -5.33
CA GLY A 53 -19.86 16.99 -5.45
C GLY A 53 -19.79 16.28 -6.81
N ASP A 54 -19.73 17.04 -7.91
CA ASP A 54 -19.62 16.48 -9.26
C ASP A 54 -18.38 15.60 -9.40
N ARG A 55 -17.25 16.05 -8.85
CA ARG A 55 -15.98 15.30 -8.87
C ARG A 55 -16.09 13.98 -8.12
N ALA A 56 -16.82 13.94 -7.01
CA ALA A 56 -17.03 12.72 -6.22
C ALA A 56 -17.94 11.72 -6.95
N VAL A 57 -19.05 12.20 -7.54
CA VAL A 57 -19.96 11.38 -8.35
C VAL A 57 -19.23 10.82 -9.57
N PHE A 58 -18.47 11.67 -10.29
CA PHE A 58 -17.62 11.24 -11.41
C PHE A 58 -16.59 10.18 -11.00
N ALA A 59 -15.90 10.40 -9.88
CA ALA A 59 -14.92 9.48 -9.33
C ALA A 59 -15.52 8.11 -8.99
N ALA A 60 -16.74 8.09 -8.44
CA ALA A 60 -17.43 6.85 -8.12
C ALA A 60 -17.82 6.08 -9.40
N LEU A 61 -18.53 6.75 -10.32
CA LEU A 61 -19.06 6.12 -11.53
C LEU A 61 -17.95 5.60 -12.46
N LEU A 62 -16.85 6.33 -12.63
CA LEU A 62 -15.75 5.90 -13.51
C LEU A 62 -14.95 4.71 -12.97
N ARG A 63 -14.93 4.46 -11.65
CA ARG A 63 -14.30 3.25 -11.10
C ARG A 63 -15.15 1.99 -11.33
N LEU A 64 -16.47 2.14 -11.46
CA LEU A 64 -17.38 1.02 -11.80
C LEU A 64 -17.21 0.57 -13.27
N LEU A 65 -16.60 1.41 -14.10
CA LEU A 65 -16.31 1.11 -15.49
C LEU A 65 -14.93 0.45 -15.65
N SER A 66 -14.88 -0.61 -16.47
CA SER A 66 -13.63 -1.26 -16.85
C SER A 66 -12.69 -0.28 -17.58
N LYS A 67 -11.38 -0.57 -17.59
CA LYS A 67 -10.38 0.29 -18.27
C LYS A 67 -10.74 0.50 -19.76
N ARG A 68 -11.26 -0.54 -20.43
CA ARG A 68 -11.68 -0.48 -21.83
C ARG A 68 -12.88 0.46 -22.04
N HIS A 69 -13.84 0.45 -21.12
CA HIS A 69 -15.00 1.34 -21.17
C HIS A 69 -14.63 2.79 -20.89
N ARG A 70 -13.74 3.04 -19.92
CA ARG A 70 -13.23 4.39 -19.64
C ARG A 70 -12.54 5.04 -20.84
N SER A 71 -11.77 4.25 -21.59
CA SER A 71 -11.08 4.75 -22.79
C SER A 71 -12.01 5.00 -23.98
N ALA A 72 -13.17 4.34 -24.02
CA ALA A 72 -14.16 4.50 -25.09
C ALA A 72 -15.08 5.71 -24.86
N LEU A 73 -15.22 6.18 -23.62
CA LEU A 73 -16.04 7.32 -23.27
C LEU A 73 -15.38 8.64 -23.69
N LYS A 74 -16.14 9.48 -24.38
CA LYS A 74 -15.78 10.88 -24.60
C LYS A 74 -16.07 11.66 -23.32
N LEU A 75 -15.08 11.73 -22.43
CA LEU A 75 -15.17 12.49 -21.19
C LEU A 75 -14.64 13.91 -21.42
N LEU A 76 -15.33 14.93 -20.90
CA LEU A 76 -14.83 16.30 -20.79
C LEU A 76 -13.58 16.39 -19.90
N VAL A 77 -13.37 15.39 -19.03
CA VAL A 77 -12.27 15.32 -18.06
C VAL A 77 -11.49 14.04 -18.31
N THR A 78 -10.16 14.16 -18.38
CA THR A 78 -9.29 12.99 -18.53
C THR A 78 -9.52 11.98 -17.39
N PRO A 79 -9.61 10.67 -17.68
CA PRO A 79 -9.76 9.63 -16.65
C PRO A 79 -8.75 9.73 -15.50
N ARG A 80 -7.51 10.16 -15.82
CA ARG A 80 -6.44 10.39 -14.82
C ARG A 80 -6.80 11.45 -13.79
N THR A 81 -7.48 12.52 -14.20
CA THR A 81 -7.90 13.62 -13.32
C THR A 81 -8.98 13.16 -12.35
N VAL A 82 -9.90 12.32 -12.83
CA VAL A 82 -10.94 11.73 -11.97
C VAL A 82 -10.36 10.78 -10.94
N LEU A 83 -9.41 9.91 -11.34
CA LEU A 83 -8.68 9.05 -10.40
C LEU A 83 -7.90 9.87 -9.37
N ARG A 84 -7.34 11.02 -9.77
CA ARG A 84 -6.67 11.96 -8.85
C ARG A 84 -7.65 12.56 -7.84
N TRP A 85 -8.86 12.93 -8.26
CA TRP A 85 -9.89 13.41 -7.33
C TRP A 85 -10.30 12.33 -6.32
N HIS A 86 -10.48 11.10 -6.78
CA HIS A 86 -10.74 9.97 -5.89
C HIS A 86 -9.61 9.77 -4.87
N ALA A 87 -8.36 9.75 -5.31
CA ALA A 87 -7.20 9.59 -4.42
C ALA A 87 -7.15 10.67 -3.33
N ARG A 88 -7.49 11.93 -3.68
CA ARG A 88 -7.60 13.02 -2.70
C ARG A 88 -8.73 12.81 -1.69
N LEU A 89 -9.89 12.30 -2.12
CA LEU A 89 -10.99 11.97 -1.22
C LEU A 89 -10.61 10.87 -0.23
N VAL A 90 -9.94 9.82 -0.72
CA VAL A 90 -9.39 8.74 0.12
C VAL A 90 -8.40 9.29 1.14
N ALA A 91 -7.41 10.05 0.69
CA ALA A 91 -6.41 10.66 1.56
C ALA A 91 -7.10 11.48 2.65
N LYS A 92 -8.02 12.37 2.29
CA LYS A 92 -8.74 13.21 3.26
C LYS A 92 -9.56 12.40 4.27
N LYS A 93 -10.27 11.35 3.84
CA LYS A 93 -11.08 10.51 4.74
C LYS A 93 -10.21 9.80 5.79
N TRP A 94 -9.01 9.40 5.40
CA TRP A 94 -8.10 8.61 6.23
C TRP A 94 -6.90 9.41 6.76
N THR A 95 -6.89 10.73 6.58
CA THR A 95 -5.95 11.62 7.26
C THR A 95 -6.47 11.78 8.68
N TYR A 96 -5.92 11.01 9.59
CA TYR A 96 -6.19 11.18 11.01
C TYR A 96 -5.44 12.42 11.50
N PRO A 97 -6.03 13.22 12.41
CA PRO A 97 -5.29 14.23 13.14
C PRO A 97 -4.06 13.56 13.76
N HIS A 98 -2.90 14.21 13.66
CA HIS A 98 -1.73 13.77 14.42
C HIS A 98 -2.15 13.71 15.90
N ARG A 99 -2.06 12.51 16.50
CA ARG A 99 -2.22 12.37 17.95
C ARG A 99 -1.17 13.25 18.61
N GLY A 100 -1.50 13.74 19.82
CA GLY A 100 -0.71 14.68 20.61
C GLY A 100 0.75 14.25 20.87
N PRO A 101 1.49 14.97 21.72
CA PRO A 101 2.93 14.75 21.91
C PRO A 101 3.22 13.26 22.02
N GLY A 102 4.20 12.79 21.24
CA GLY A 102 4.53 11.38 21.11
C GLY A 102 4.94 10.75 22.46
N ARG A 103 5.49 9.54 22.42
CA ARG A 103 6.03 8.89 23.63
C ARG A 103 6.89 9.91 24.41
N PRO A 104 6.65 10.12 25.72
CA PRO A 104 7.42 11.07 26.49
C PRO A 104 8.91 10.79 26.31
N ALA A 105 9.70 11.85 26.24
CA ALA A 105 11.15 11.75 26.13
C ALA A 105 11.67 10.83 27.25
N LYS A 106 12.65 10.00 26.91
CA LYS A 106 13.29 9.10 27.87
C LYS A 106 13.92 9.94 29.00
N PRO A 107 14.06 9.38 30.22
CA PRO A 107 14.68 10.11 31.33
C PRO A 107 16.05 10.65 30.92
N GLU A 108 16.29 11.95 31.13
CA GLU A 108 17.54 12.61 30.74
C GLU A 108 18.77 11.95 31.41
N ALA A 109 18.60 11.43 32.63
CA ALA A 109 19.62 10.67 33.35
C ALA A 109 20.10 9.42 32.57
N LEU A 110 19.17 8.66 31.97
CA LEU A 110 19.50 7.50 31.15
C LEU A 110 20.27 7.92 29.89
N ARG A 111 19.81 8.99 29.24
CA ARG A 111 20.45 9.52 28.03
C ARG A 111 21.87 9.98 28.32
N ALA A 112 22.06 10.75 29.39
CA ALA A 112 23.37 11.22 29.83
C ALA A 112 24.32 10.06 30.15
N LEU A 113 23.83 9.03 30.85
CA LEU A 113 24.63 7.85 31.20
C LEU A 113 25.04 7.05 29.96
N VAL A 114 24.13 6.81 29.00
CA VAL A 114 24.43 6.13 27.74
C VAL A 114 25.51 6.86 26.96
N LEU A 115 25.39 8.18 26.82
CA LEU A 115 26.35 9.00 26.07
C LEU A 115 27.71 9.08 26.76
N ARG A 116 27.71 9.11 28.10
CA ARG A 116 28.94 9.07 28.89
C ARG A 116 29.67 7.73 28.70
N LEU A 117 28.97 6.60 28.84
CA LEU A 117 29.56 5.27 28.65
C LEU A 117 30.11 5.08 27.24
N ALA A 118 29.41 5.60 26.23
CA ALA A 118 29.87 5.55 24.84
C ALA A 118 31.13 6.40 24.61
N ARG A 119 31.21 7.60 25.21
CA ARG A 119 32.38 8.50 25.08
C ARG A 119 33.60 8.01 25.87
N GLU A 120 33.39 7.40 27.02
CA GLU A 120 34.49 6.84 27.83
C GLU A 120 35.05 5.55 27.22
N ASN A 121 34.29 4.88 26.34
CA ASN A 121 34.65 3.57 25.80
C ASN A 121 34.33 3.45 24.30
N ASP A 122 35.14 4.08 23.45
CA ASP A 122 34.95 4.11 21.98
C ASP A 122 34.84 2.73 21.32
N GLY A 123 35.36 1.68 21.95
CA GLY A 123 35.27 0.29 21.47
C GLY A 123 33.96 -0.43 21.82
N TRP A 124 33.06 0.17 22.59
CA TRP A 124 31.85 -0.49 23.07
C TRP A 124 30.68 -0.33 22.10
N GLY A 125 30.14 -1.45 21.63
CA GLY A 125 28.87 -1.45 20.90
C GLY A 125 27.66 -1.25 21.82
N TYR A 126 26.53 -0.80 21.25
CA TYR A 126 25.28 -0.53 22.00
C TYR A 126 24.79 -1.72 22.84
N ARG A 127 25.05 -2.97 22.42
CA ARG A 127 24.69 -4.18 23.19
C ARG A 127 25.52 -4.34 24.46
N ARG A 128 26.79 -3.94 24.41
CA ARG A 128 27.69 -3.97 25.58
C ARG A 128 27.29 -2.89 26.58
N ILE A 129 27.03 -1.67 26.09
CA ILE A 129 26.51 -0.56 26.91
C ILE A 129 25.17 -0.95 27.57
N HIS A 130 24.27 -1.61 26.83
CA HIS A 130 23.04 -2.15 27.38
C HIS A 130 23.28 -3.19 28.51
N GLY A 131 24.25 -4.09 28.35
CA GLY A 131 24.63 -5.04 29.40
C GLY A 131 25.10 -4.34 30.67
N GLU A 132 25.92 -3.30 30.55
CA GLU A 132 26.36 -2.52 31.71
C GLU A 132 25.22 -1.73 32.37
N LEU A 133 24.27 -1.23 31.58
CA LEU A 133 23.08 -0.57 32.12
C LEU A 133 22.21 -1.55 32.93
N LEU A 134 22.07 -2.80 32.47
CA LEU A 134 21.40 -3.85 33.25
C LEU A 134 22.16 -4.14 34.56
N ASN A 135 23.49 -4.20 34.52
CA ASN A 135 24.31 -4.38 35.73
C ASN A 135 24.13 -3.23 36.74
N LEU A 136 23.90 -2.00 36.26
CA LEU A 136 23.62 -0.81 37.06
C LEU A 136 22.16 -0.70 37.52
N GLY A 137 21.32 -1.71 37.25
CA GLY A 137 19.93 -1.77 37.69
C GLY A 137 18.91 -1.06 36.77
N TRP A 138 19.31 -0.67 35.56
CA TRP A 138 18.39 -0.05 34.59
C TRP A 138 17.66 -1.09 33.75
N GLU A 139 16.33 -1.14 33.86
CA GLU A 139 15.48 -1.95 32.98
C GLU A 139 15.21 -1.23 31.65
N VAL A 140 16.15 -1.36 30.70
CA VAL A 140 16.05 -0.72 29.38
C VAL A 140 16.27 -1.73 28.27
N ALA A 141 15.55 -1.57 27.15
CA ALA A 141 15.77 -2.41 25.98
C ALA A 141 17.03 -1.98 25.21
N ALA A 142 17.78 -2.92 24.64
CA ALA A 142 18.93 -2.62 23.80
C ALA A 142 18.62 -1.68 22.61
N SER A 143 17.38 -1.73 22.09
CA SER A 143 16.90 -0.80 21.07
C SER A 143 16.82 0.65 21.56
N THR A 144 16.53 0.87 22.85
CA THR A 144 16.49 2.21 23.46
C THR A 144 17.90 2.80 23.52
N VAL A 145 18.90 2.00 23.88
CA VAL A 145 20.32 2.43 23.88
C VAL A 145 20.76 2.78 22.46
N TRP A 146 20.40 1.94 21.48
CA TRP A 146 20.69 2.22 20.07
C TRP A 146 20.01 3.51 19.57
N GLU A 147 18.72 3.73 19.88
CA GLU A 147 18.01 4.96 19.52
C GLU A 147 18.66 6.21 20.12
N ILE A 148 19.12 6.14 21.37
CA ILE A 148 19.80 7.27 22.04
C ILE A 148 21.11 7.60 21.33
N LEU A 149 21.94 6.59 21.02
CA LEU A 149 23.21 6.78 20.33
C LEU A 149 22.99 7.33 18.90
N GLN A 150 22.00 6.81 18.18
CA GLN A 150 21.64 7.30 16.85
C GLN A 150 21.18 8.76 16.86
N HIS A 151 20.32 9.15 17.80
CA HIS A 151 19.89 10.57 17.93
C HIS A 151 21.04 11.52 18.30
N ALA A 152 22.08 11.01 18.96
CA ALA A 152 23.27 11.77 19.31
C ALA A 152 24.36 11.74 18.22
N GLY A 153 24.14 11.03 17.11
CA GLY A 153 25.13 10.90 16.02
C GLY A 153 26.36 10.08 16.39
N VAL A 154 26.28 9.21 17.40
CA VAL A 154 27.38 8.31 17.77
C VAL A 154 27.33 7.09 16.88
N ASP A 155 28.37 6.94 16.05
CA ASP A 155 28.49 5.79 15.16
C ASP A 155 28.63 4.47 15.95
N PRO A 156 27.99 3.39 15.48
CA PRO A 156 28.15 2.09 16.12
C PRO A 156 29.61 1.66 16.08
N ALA A 157 30.15 1.22 17.22
CA ALA A 157 31.50 0.67 17.32
C ALA A 157 31.74 -0.37 16.20
N PRO A 158 32.92 -0.36 15.55
CA PRO A 158 33.22 -1.23 14.42
C PRO A 158 33.08 -2.69 14.84
N GLN A 159 31.98 -3.33 14.43
CA GLN A 159 31.74 -4.73 14.73
C GLN A 159 32.74 -5.60 13.98
N ARG A 160 33.65 -6.24 14.72
CA ARG A 160 34.34 -7.45 14.26
C ARG A 160 33.32 -8.59 14.21
N THR A 161 33.21 -9.25 13.05
CA THR A 161 32.57 -10.56 12.74
C THR A 161 31.36 -10.54 11.78
N SER A 162 31.70 -10.58 10.49
CA SER A 162 31.25 -11.49 9.41
C SER A 162 29.82 -12.08 9.37
N ARG A 163 28.89 -11.32 8.76
CA ARG A 163 28.25 -11.65 7.46
C ARG A 163 27.41 -10.43 7.12
N SER A 164 27.64 -9.80 5.97
CA SER A 164 26.75 -8.71 5.55
C SER A 164 25.31 -9.24 5.55
N TRP A 165 24.38 -8.49 6.12
CA TRP A 165 22.95 -8.84 6.15
C TRP A 165 22.46 -9.25 4.75
N THR A 166 22.98 -8.57 3.73
CA THR A 166 22.81 -8.92 2.31
C THR A 166 23.24 -10.34 1.97
N ARG A 167 24.40 -10.81 2.44
CA ARG A 167 24.89 -12.18 2.21
C ARG A 167 24.07 -13.23 2.97
N PHE A 168 23.62 -12.92 4.18
CA PHE A 168 22.71 -13.78 4.93
C PHE A 168 21.35 -13.91 4.22
N LEU A 169 20.73 -12.79 3.86
CA LEU A 169 19.47 -12.78 3.13
C LEU A 169 19.59 -13.49 1.79
N LYS A 170 20.69 -13.31 1.05
CA LYS A 170 20.93 -14.06 -0.20
C LYS A 170 21.04 -15.57 0.03
N ALA A 171 21.76 -15.99 1.07
CA ALA A 171 21.94 -17.41 1.38
C ALA A 171 20.63 -18.10 1.83
N GLN A 172 19.72 -17.36 2.46
CA GLN A 172 18.46 -17.90 3.00
C GLN A 172 17.22 -17.53 2.16
N ALA A 173 17.37 -16.77 1.07
CA ALA A 173 16.26 -16.22 0.29
C ALA A 173 15.27 -17.29 -0.20
N THR A 174 15.75 -18.50 -0.51
CA THR A 174 14.92 -19.60 -1.01
C THR A 174 14.04 -20.23 0.08
N GLY A 175 14.41 -20.09 1.36
CA GLY A 175 13.66 -20.63 2.50
C GLY A 175 12.84 -19.58 3.28
N ILE A 176 12.98 -18.29 2.96
CA ILE A 176 12.32 -17.20 3.70
C ILE A 176 11.12 -16.68 2.92
N LEU A 177 9.99 -16.62 3.62
CA LEU A 177 8.78 -15.91 3.22
C LEU A 177 8.62 -14.67 4.08
N ALA A 178 8.39 -13.52 3.45
CA ALA A 178 7.93 -12.33 4.15
C ALA A 178 6.40 -12.24 4.08
N VAL A 179 5.81 -11.75 5.16
CA VAL A 179 4.37 -11.59 5.31
C VAL A 179 4.11 -10.14 5.66
N ASP A 180 3.18 -9.52 4.94
CA ASP A 180 2.77 -8.16 5.23
C ASP A 180 1.31 -7.94 4.81
N VAL A 181 0.73 -6.83 5.29
CA VAL A 181 -0.65 -6.43 5.03
C VAL A 181 -0.64 -5.04 4.40
N PHE A 182 -1.21 -4.92 3.20
CA PHE A 182 -1.52 -3.61 2.62
C PHE A 182 -3.03 -3.40 2.56
N HIS A 183 -3.44 -2.16 2.28
CA HIS A 183 -4.84 -1.82 2.14
C HIS A 183 -5.19 -1.31 0.75
N VAL A 184 -6.43 -1.54 0.33
CA VAL A 184 -7.02 -1.03 -0.90
C VAL A 184 -8.33 -0.32 -0.56
N ASP A 185 -8.45 0.93 -0.98
CA ASP A 185 -9.68 1.70 -0.80
C ASP A 185 -10.63 1.52 -2.00
N THR A 186 -11.84 1.06 -1.71
CA THR A 186 -12.93 0.83 -2.67
C THR A 186 -13.59 2.13 -3.14
N VAL A 187 -14.49 2.01 -4.13
CA VAL A 187 -15.25 3.14 -4.70
C VAL A 187 -16.12 3.85 -3.64
N PHE A 188 -16.66 3.09 -2.68
CA PHE A 188 -17.47 3.62 -1.59
C PHE A 188 -16.62 4.12 -0.41
N LEU A 189 -15.33 4.40 -0.65
CA LEU A 189 -14.36 4.79 0.38
C LEU A 189 -14.29 3.79 1.54
N ARG A 190 -14.59 2.50 1.30
CA ARG A 190 -14.40 1.42 2.28
C ARG A 190 -13.00 0.85 2.11
N ARG A 191 -12.29 0.66 3.22
CA ARG A 191 -10.96 0.09 3.24
C ARG A 191 -11.03 -1.43 3.34
N LEU A 192 -10.28 -2.10 2.48
CA LEU A 192 -10.04 -3.54 2.54
C LEU A 192 -8.57 -3.76 2.83
N PHE A 193 -8.27 -4.75 3.65
CA PHE A 193 -6.92 -5.18 3.95
C PHE A 193 -6.65 -6.50 3.23
N VAL A 194 -5.48 -6.59 2.61
CA VAL A 194 -5.02 -7.74 1.85
C VAL A 194 -3.79 -8.28 2.54
N LEU A 195 -3.87 -9.51 3.02
CA LEU A 195 -2.72 -10.24 3.54
C LEU A 195 -2.04 -10.94 2.36
N PHE A 196 -0.74 -10.75 2.24
CA PHE A 196 0.06 -11.39 1.22
C PHE A 196 1.34 -11.98 1.78
N PHE A 197 1.87 -12.94 1.05
CA PHE A 197 3.14 -13.57 1.31
C PHE A 197 4.04 -13.37 0.09
N ILE A 198 5.30 -13.06 0.31
CA ILE A 198 6.29 -12.95 -0.77
C ILE A 198 7.46 -13.88 -0.53
N GLU A 199 7.73 -14.75 -1.49
CA GLU A 199 8.93 -15.59 -1.52
C GLU A 199 10.13 -14.70 -1.83
N HIS A 200 11.13 -14.63 -0.94
CA HIS A 200 12.27 -13.73 -1.16
C HIS A 200 13.15 -14.16 -2.35
N GLY A 201 13.30 -15.47 -2.58
CA GLY A 201 14.09 -16.02 -3.67
C GLY A 201 13.49 -15.78 -5.06
N THR A 202 12.18 -16.00 -5.22
CA THR A 202 11.50 -15.90 -6.53
C THR A 202 10.77 -14.57 -6.74
N ARG A 203 10.61 -13.76 -5.68
CA ARG A 203 9.78 -12.55 -5.65
C ARG A 203 8.32 -12.80 -6.04
N ARG A 204 7.84 -14.05 -5.94
CA ARG A 204 6.43 -14.39 -6.18
C ARG A 204 5.58 -13.97 -5.00
N VAL A 205 4.48 -13.31 -5.31
CA VAL A 205 3.50 -12.81 -4.33
C VAL A 205 2.27 -13.72 -4.34
N HIS A 206 1.86 -14.16 -3.17
CA HIS A 206 0.67 -14.98 -2.94
C HIS A 206 -0.33 -14.19 -2.09
N ILE A 207 -1.55 -14.01 -2.59
CA ILE A 207 -2.62 -13.36 -1.83
C ILE A 207 -3.31 -14.42 -0.96
N ALA A 208 -3.28 -14.23 0.35
CA ALA A 208 -3.85 -15.20 1.29
C ALA A 208 -5.28 -14.88 1.69
N GLY A 209 -5.69 -13.62 1.60
CA GLY A 209 -7.06 -13.22 1.87
C GLY A 209 -7.30 -11.72 1.82
N VAL A 210 -8.57 -11.34 1.73
CA VAL A 210 -9.03 -9.96 1.76
C VAL A 210 -10.10 -9.82 2.85
N THR A 211 -9.95 -8.85 3.74
CA THR A 211 -10.89 -8.60 4.85
C THR A 211 -11.18 -7.11 5.04
N ARG A 212 -12.30 -6.78 5.66
CA ARG A 212 -12.60 -5.43 6.16
C ARG A 212 -11.97 -5.15 7.52
N HIS A 213 -11.69 -6.21 8.28
CA HIS A 213 -11.19 -6.13 9.65
C HIS A 213 -10.04 -7.13 9.81
N VAL A 214 -8.83 -6.61 10.03
CA VAL A 214 -7.66 -7.43 10.30
C VAL A 214 -7.70 -7.84 11.75
N THR A 215 -8.10 -9.08 12.02
CA THR A 215 -8.04 -9.69 13.36
C THR A 215 -6.94 -10.72 13.41
N ALA A 216 -6.39 -10.97 14.60
CA ALA A 216 -5.38 -12.01 14.80
C ALA A 216 -5.91 -13.38 14.33
N ALA A 217 -7.14 -13.74 14.70
CA ALA A 217 -7.77 -15.00 14.30
C ALA A 217 -7.85 -15.16 12.76
N TRP A 218 -8.24 -14.10 12.04
CA TRP A 218 -8.26 -14.12 10.58
C TRP A 218 -6.86 -14.26 9.98
N ALA A 219 -5.87 -13.51 10.49
CA ALA A 219 -4.50 -13.60 10.01
C ALA A 219 -3.90 -14.99 10.25
N THR A 220 -4.14 -15.58 11.43
CA THR A 220 -3.75 -16.96 11.75
C THR A 220 -4.42 -17.95 10.80
N GLN A 221 -5.71 -17.79 10.49
CA GLN A 221 -6.41 -18.66 9.55
C GLN A 221 -5.83 -18.53 8.13
N CYS A 222 -5.57 -17.31 7.67
CA CYS A 222 -4.94 -17.08 6.37
C CYS A 222 -3.50 -17.59 6.30
N ALA A 223 -2.77 -17.69 7.41
CA ALA A 223 -1.43 -18.29 7.45
C ALA A 223 -1.45 -19.83 7.39
N ARG A 224 -2.51 -20.46 7.90
CA ARG A 224 -2.68 -21.93 7.87
C ARG A 224 -2.96 -22.50 6.48
N ASN A 225 -3.61 -21.73 5.61
CA ASN A 225 -3.94 -22.17 4.25
C ASN A 225 -2.70 -22.36 3.33
N PRO A 226 -1.80 -21.36 3.19
CA PRO A 226 -0.59 -21.51 2.38
C PRO A 226 0.42 -22.45 3.03
N SER A 227 0.47 -22.57 4.37
CA SER A 227 1.35 -23.54 5.02
C SER A 227 1.02 -24.99 4.64
N ARG A 228 -0.24 -25.31 4.30
CA ARG A 228 -0.65 -26.62 3.79
C ARG A 228 -0.31 -26.83 2.31
N ALA A 229 -0.27 -25.76 1.51
CA ALA A 229 0.03 -25.82 0.08
C ALA A 229 1.55 -25.77 -0.23
N TRP A 230 2.35 -25.24 0.70
CA TRP A 230 3.81 -25.16 0.56
C TRP A 230 4.55 -26.38 1.13
N THR A 231 3.99 -27.10 2.12
CA THR A 231 4.56 -28.38 2.58
C THR A 231 4.57 -29.44 1.48
N THR A 232 3.62 -29.43 0.55
CA THR A 232 3.56 -30.37 -0.57
C THR A 232 4.62 -30.10 -1.65
N ARG A 233 5.38 -29.00 -1.58
CA ARG A 233 6.44 -28.66 -2.54
C ARG A 233 7.86 -28.87 -2.01
N ALA A 234 8.02 -29.38 -0.79
CA ALA A 234 9.33 -29.84 -0.34
C ALA A 234 9.77 -30.99 -1.27
N PRO A 235 10.90 -30.88 -1.99
CA PRO A 235 11.42 -32.03 -2.72
C PRO A 235 11.74 -33.10 -1.68
N SER A 236 11.22 -34.31 -1.89
CA SER A 236 11.61 -35.50 -1.15
C SER A 236 13.12 -35.63 -1.26
N ALA A 237 13.84 -35.27 -0.19
CA ALA A 237 15.23 -35.63 -0.01
C ALA A 237 15.27 -37.13 0.31
N SER A 238 15.22 -37.96 -0.73
CA SER A 238 15.50 -39.39 -0.65
C SER A 238 16.18 -39.80 -1.94
N GLY A 239 17.50 -39.94 -1.89
CA GLY A 239 18.32 -40.35 -3.01
C GLY A 239 19.81 -40.29 -2.68
N THR A 240 20.24 -41.10 -1.72
CA THR A 240 21.40 -42.03 -1.73
C THR A 240 21.44 -42.75 -0.40
#